data_AF-A0A016U2S8-F1
#
_entry.id   AF-A0A016U2S8-F1
#
_cell.length_a   1.000
_cell.length_b   1.000
_cell.length_c   1.000
_cell.angle_alpha   90.00
_cell.angle_beta   90.00
_cell.angle_gamma   90.00
#
_symmetry.space_group_name_H-M   'P 1'
#
loop_
_entity.id
_entity.type
_entity.pdbx_description
1 polymer ?
#
loop_
_entity_poly.entity_id
_entity_poly.type
_entity_poly.pdbx_seq_one_letter_code
_entity_poly.pdbx_strand_id
1 'polypeptide(L)'
;MNYTSFILLLLISFSYCVRQPRKYVIDLDAPASERWNEVVHDHLDAIPEFVKVAQSYVPKQLLPIAFWIAGELNRFFPEEYADEIRGIAKASGLPLGLVVSMNILYDILAFDRKHVFQLGCTSIVAQSEDGVIYHGRNLDYDMGDLLKNITILVDFTRGQGDERQLQ
;
A
#
# COMPACT_ATOMS: atom_id res chain seq x y z
N MET A 1 -8.84 -44.24 32.70
CA MET A 1 -9.59 -43.19 31.98
C MET A 1 -9.31 -41.86 32.67
N ASN A 2 -8.70 -40.82 32.10
CA ASN A 2 -8.52 -40.47 30.69
C ASN A 2 -7.27 -39.59 30.51
N TYR A 3 -6.13 -40.18 30.13
CA TYR A 3 -4.98 -39.42 29.61
C TYR A 3 -5.26 -38.83 28.21
N THR A 4 -6.37 -39.23 27.58
CA THR A 4 -6.85 -38.74 26.29
C THR A 4 -7.31 -37.29 26.31
N SER A 5 -7.70 -36.73 27.46
CA SER A 5 -8.12 -35.32 27.55
C SER A 5 -6.96 -34.32 27.55
N PHE A 6 -5.76 -34.70 27.99
CA PHE A 6 -4.63 -33.75 28.08
C PHE A 6 -3.89 -33.59 26.75
N ILE A 7 -3.87 -34.63 25.92
CA ILE A 7 -3.23 -34.60 24.59
C ILE A 7 -4.04 -33.77 23.58
N LEU A 8 -5.37 -33.68 23.76
CA LEU A 8 -6.23 -32.90 22.85
C LEU A 8 -6.06 -31.37 23.00
N LEU A 9 -5.61 -30.89 24.17
CA LEU A 9 -5.37 -29.46 24.42
C LEU A 9 -3.99 -28.97 23.94
N LEU A 10 -3.06 -29.88 23.64
CA LEU A 10 -1.72 -29.56 23.11
C LEU A 10 -1.66 -29.48 21.57
N LEU A 11 -2.74 -29.86 20.88
CA LEU A 11 -2.78 -29.92 19.40
C LEU A 11 -3.51 -28.73 18.74
N ILE A 12 -3.92 -27.71 19.50
CA ILE A 12 -4.40 -26.43 18.95
C ILE A 12 -3.34 -25.34 19.18
N SER A 13 -2.10 -25.66 18.87
CA SER A 13 -1.20 -24.65 18.32
C SER A 13 -1.38 -24.67 16.80
N PHE A 14 -2.59 -24.35 16.32
CA PHE A 14 -2.70 -23.81 14.98
C PHE A 14 -1.98 -22.47 15.06
N SER A 15 -0.69 -22.48 14.73
CA SER A 15 -0.04 -21.30 14.18
C SER A 15 -0.88 -20.93 12.96
N TYR A 16 -1.92 -20.11 13.17
CA TYR A 16 -2.43 -19.29 12.10
C TYR A 16 -1.21 -18.47 11.69
N CYS A 17 -0.54 -18.90 10.62
CA CYS A 17 0.39 -18.06 9.90
C CYS A 17 -0.49 -16.98 9.26
N VAL A 18 -0.97 -16.05 10.08
CA VAL A 18 -1.58 -14.82 9.62
C VAL A 18 -0.43 -14.12 8.92
N ARG A 19 -0.48 -14.10 7.59
CA ARG A 19 0.46 -13.31 6.80
C ARG A 19 0.31 -11.86 7.24
N GLN A 20 1.25 -11.40 8.05
CA GLN A 20 1.34 -10.01 8.49
C GLN A 20 2.11 -9.24 7.40
N PRO A 21 1.57 -8.12 6.92
CA PRO A 21 2.33 -7.23 6.05
C PRO A 21 3.63 -6.76 6.73
N ARG A 22 4.67 -6.51 5.95
CA ARG A 22 5.92 -5.98 6.49
C ARG A 22 5.70 -4.57 7.04
N LYS A 23 6.31 -4.29 8.19
CA LYS A 23 6.24 -2.99 8.87
C LYS A 23 7.42 -2.12 8.46
N TYR A 24 7.16 -0.83 8.26
CA TYR A 24 8.16 0.19 7.99
C TYR A 24 7.92 1.41 8.86
N VAL A 25 8.99 2.09 9.23
CA VAL A 25 8.93 3.39 9.91
C VAL A 25 9.23 4.47 8.88
N ILE A 26 8.33 5.44 8.74
CA ILE A 26 8.51 6.56 7.82
C ILE A 26 8.72 7.83 8.64
N ASP A 27 9.92 8.39 8.54
CA ASP A 27 10.31 9.63 9.20
C ASP A 27 9.84 10.84 8.39
N LEU A 28 8.90 11.61 8.95
CA LEU A 28 8.36 12.82 8.32
C LEU A 28 9.32 14.00 8.41
N ASP A 29 10.36 13.94 9.24
CA ASP A 29 11.42 14.96 9.27
C ASP A 29 12.44 14.77 8.13
N ALA A 30 12.52 13.55 7.56
CA ALA A 30 13.35 13.28 6.40
C ALA A 30 12.82 13.97 5.13
N PRO A 31 13.68 14.29 4.15
CA PRO A 31 13.25 14.83 2.86
C PRO A 31 12.19 13.94 2.21
N ALA A 32 11.07 14.53 1.79
CA ALA A 32 9.94 13.82 1.19
C ALA A 32 10.36 12.84 0.08
N SER A 33 11.30 13.25 -0.78
CA SER A 33 11.83 12.41 -1.86
C SER A 33 12.63 11.18 -1.44
N GLU A 34 12.94 11.02 -0.16
CA GLU A 34 13.78 9.93 0.37
C GLU A 34 13.04 8.99 1.32
N ARG A 35 11.89 9.42 1.85
CA ARG A 35 11.09 8.71 2.87
C ARG A 35 10.77 7.26 2.52
N TRP A 36 10.53 6.99 1.24
CA TRP A 36 10.06 5.67 0.76
C TRP A 36 11.16 4.79 0.18
N ASN A 37 12.44 5.21 0.23
CA ASN A 37 13.53 4.48 -0.43
C ASN A 37 13.69 3.04 0.07
N GLU A 38 13.62 2.80 1.38
CA GLU A 38 13.71 1.45 1.96
C GLU A 38 12.58 0.56 1.43
N VAL A 39 11.35 1.05 1.50
CA VAL A 39 10.16 0.34 1.00
C VAL A 39 10.32 -0.01 -0.48
N VAL A 40 10.77 0.93 -1.30
CA VAL A 40 10.96 0.70 -2.73
C VAL A 40 12.04 -0.36 -2.99
N HIS A 41 13.19 -0.27 -2.32
CA HIS A 41 14.28 -1.23 -2.48
C HIS A 41 13.86 -2.65 -2.10
N ASP A 42 13.06 -2.80 -1.03
CA ASP A 42 12.55 -4.09 -0.56
C ASP A 42 11.49 -4.72 -1.47
N HIS A 43 10.92 -3.97 -2.43
CA HIS A 43 9.87 -4.45 -3.34
C HIS A 43 10.23 -4.29 -4.83
N LEU A 44 11.53 -4.15 -5.16
CA LEU A 44 11.98 -4.05 -6.55
C LEU A 44 11.57 -5.28 -7.38
N ASP A 45 11.44 -6.45 -6.75
CA ASP A 45 10.97 -7.70 -7.35
C ASP A 45 9.50 -7.67 -7.76
N ALA A 46 8.68 -6.81 -7.14
CA ALA A 46 7.28 -6.63 -7.48
C ALA A 46 7.06 -5.71 -8.70
N ILE A 47 8.09 -4.98 -9.13
CA ILE A 47 8.00 -4.00 -10.24
C ILE A 47 7.46 -4.61 -11.55
N PRO A 48 7.90 -5.80 -12.02
CA PRO A 48 7.38 -6.37 -13.26
C PRO A 48 5.86 -6.61 -13.23
N GLU A 49 5.35 -7.16 -12.11
CA GLU A 49 3.91 -7.39 -11.92
C GLU A 49 3.16 -6.05 -11.81
N PHE A 50 3.74 -5.07 -11.11
CA PHE A 50 3.20 -3.72 -11.00
C PHE A 50 3.03 -3.04 -12.36
N VAL A 51 4.06 -3.07 -13.20
CA VAL A 51 4.02 -2.51 -14.57
C VAL A 51 2.97 -3.21 -15.42
N LYS A 52 2.90 -4.55 -15.34
CA LYS A 52 1.91 -5.35 -16.06
C LYS A 52 0.47 -4.96 -15.68
N VAL A 53 0.19 -4.80 -14.37
CA VAL A 53 -1.12 -4.36 -13.88
C VAL A 53 -1.42 -2.93 -14.35
N ALA A 54 -0.49 -2.00 -14.19
CA ALA A 54 -0.66 -0.60 -14.62
C ALA A 54 -1.00 -0.48 -16.12
N GLN A 55 -0.31 -1.24 -16.96
CA GLN A 55 -0.53 -1.24 -18.41
C GLN A 55 -1.83 -1.95 -18.84
N SER A 56 -2.44 -2.75 -17.98
CA SER A 56 -3.66 -3.51 -18.32
C SER A 56 -4.90 -2.62 -18.44
N TYR A 57 -4.89 -1.46 -17.79
CA TYR A 57 -6.01 -0.52 -17.75
C TYR A 57 -6.07 0.45 -18.94
N VAL A 58 -5.00 0.53 -19.75
CA VAL A 58 -4.91 1.46 -20.86
C VAL A 58 -4.59 0.70 -22.15
N PRO A 59 -5.31 0.94 -23.26
CA PRO A 59 -4.97 0.36 -24.55
C PRO A 59 -3.52 0.65 -24.93
N LYS A 60 -2.78 -0.35 -25.43
CA LYS A 60 -1.33 -0.24 -25.70
C LYS A 60 -0.95 0.96 -26.56
N GLN A 61 -1.81 1.33 -27.50
CA GLN A 61 -1.62 2.45 -28.43
C GLN A 61 -1.67 3.81 -27.72
N LEU A 62 -2.36 3.89 -26.58
CA LEU A 62 -2.54 5.12 -25.80
C LEU A 62 -1.55 5.21 -24.63
N LEU A 63 -0.83 4.15 -24.29
CA LEU A 63 0.11 4.12 -23.16
C LEU A 63 1.11 5.30 -23.17
N PRO A 64 1.77 5.66 -24.28
CA PRO A 64 2.74 6.76 -24.26
C PRO A 64 2.10 8.10 -23.90
N ILE A 65 0.90 8.37 -24.44
CA ILE A 65 0.17 9.61 -24.21
C ILE A 65 -0.39 9.63 -22.79
N ALA A 66 -1.00 8.52 -22.34
CA ALA A 66 -1.57 8.40 -21.01
C ALA A 66 -0.51 8.59 -19.91
N PHE A 67 0.64 7.94 -20.03
CA PHE A 67 1.72 8.11 -19.05
C PHE A 67 2.37 9.48 -19.12
N TRP A 68 2.46 10.10 -20.30
CA TRP A 68 2.91 11.49 -20.39
C TRP A 68 1.95 12.43 -19.63
N ILE A 69 0.64 12.35 -19.90
CA ILE A 69 -0.38 13.15 -19.19
C ILE A 69 -0.31 12.89 -17.69
N ALA A 70 -0.22 11.62 -17.26
CA ALA A 70 -0.14 11.28 -15.85
C ALA A 70 1.11 11.87 -15.18
N GLY A 71 2.26 11.91 -15.87
CA GLY A 71 3.45 12.58 -15.35
C GLY A 71 3.21 14.07 -15.10
N GLU A 72 2.50 14.74 -16.02
CA GLU A 72 2.12 16.13 -15.87
C GLU A 72 1.14 16.38 -14.71
N LEU A 73 0.38 15.36 -14.30
CA LEU A 73 -0.52 15.46 -13.15
C LEU A 73 0.20 15.57 -11.81
N ASN A 74 1.48 15.17 -11.72
CA ASN A 74 2.27 15.26 -10.50
C ASN A 74 2.28 16.68 -9.91
N ARG A 75 2.22 17.72 -10.77
CA ARG A 75 2.22 19.13 -10.36
C ARG A 75 0.97 19.57 -9.58
N PHE A 76 -0.10 18.79 -9.64
CA PHE A 76 -1.37 19.10 -8.97
C PHE A 76 -1.45 18.49 -7.56
N PHE A 77 -0.52 17.60 -7.21
CA PHE A 77 -0.38 17.14 -5.84
C PHE A 77 0.26 18.24 -4.98
N PRO A 78 -0.11 18.33 -3.68
CA PRO A 78 0.66 19.09 -2.72
C PRO A 78 2.14 18.72 -2.80
N GLU A 79 3.02 19.72 -2.65
CA GLU A 79 4.47 19.61 -2.91
C GLU A 79 5.10 18.40 -2.20
N GLU A 80 4.78 18.18 -0.93
CA GLU A 80 5.28 17.05 -0.16
C GLU A 80 4.96 15.68 -0.82
N TYR A 81 3.72 15.47 -1.26
CA TYR A 81 3.33 14.22 -1.93
C TYR A 81 3.93 14.12 -3.34
N ALA A 82 4.00 15.25 -4.06
CA ALA A 82 4.65 15.31 -5.37
C ALA A 82 6.14 14.90 -5.28
N ASP A 83 6.80 15.25 -4.17
CA ASP A 83 8.20 14.93 -3.92
C ASP A 83 8.39 13.46 -3.53
N GLU A 84 7.49 12.92 -2.70
CA GLU A 84 7.45 11.49 -2.40
C GLU A 84 7.27 10.66 -3.68
N ILE A 85 6.32 11.02 -4.55
CA ILE A 85 6.08 10.32 -5.82
C ILE A 85 7.31 10.40 -6.74
N ARG A 86 7.97 11.57 -6.83
CA ARG A 86 9.22 11.73 -7.58
C ARG A 86 10.35 10.89 -6.99
N GLY A 87 10.44 10.82 -5.66
CA GLY A 87 11.37 9.97 -4.92
C GLY A 87 11.19 8.49 -5.25
N ILE A 88 9.96 7.99 -5.17
CA ILE A 88 9.59 6.62 -5.52
C ILE A 88 9.94 6.31 -6.97
N ALA A 89 9.62 7.21 -7.91
CA ALA A 89 9.96 7.04 -9.32
C ALA A 89 11.48 6.93 -9.53
N LYS A 90 12.26 7.78 -8.86
CA LYS A 90 13.73 7.74 -8.90
C LYS A 90 14.31 6.45 -8.32
N ALA A 91 13.84 6.02 -7.14
CA ALA A 91 14.35 4.84 -6.45
C ALA A 91 13.97 3.52 -7.16
N SER A 92 12.78 3.47 -7.76
CA SER A 92 12.29 2.29 -8.48
C SER A 92 12.81 2.19 -9.92
N GLY A 93 13.27 3.31 -10.49
CA GLY A 93 13.60 3.41 -11.92
C GLY A 93 12.37 3.43 -12.83
N LEU A 94 11.16 3.60 -12.27
CA LEU A 94 9.92 3.68 -13.04
C LEU A 94 9.71 5.07 -13.64
N PRO A 95 9.07 5.18 -14.82
CA PRO A 95 8.63 6.47 -15.34
C PRO A 95 7.66 7.15 -14.36
N LEU A 96 7.86 8.45 -14.10
CA LEU A 96 7.04 9.23 -13.18
C LEU A 96 5.54 9.07 -13.45
N GLY A 97 5.14 9.14 -14.72
CA GLY A 97 3.73 8.99 -15.11
C GLY A 97 3.11 7.65 -14.74
N LEU A 98 3.88 6.56 -14.69
CA LEU A 98 3.40 5.27 -14.24
C LEU A 98 3.15 5.28 -12.73
N VAL A 99 4.09 5.85 -11.96
CA VAL A 99 3.95 5.99 -10.49
C VAL A 99 2.76 6.89 -10.14
N VAL A 100 2.59 8.02 -10.83
CA VAL A 100 1.43 8.90 -10.66
C VAL A 100 0.13 8.17 -11.00
N SER A 101 0.09 7.45 -12.13
CA SER A 101 -1.09 6.70 -12.57
C SER A 101 -1.56 5.69 -11.52
N MET A 102 -0.61 5.04 -10.82
CA MET A 102 -0.94 4.08 -9.77
C MET A 102 -1.43 4.73 -8.49
N ASN A 103 -1.02 5.97 -8.19
CA ASN A 103 -1.55 6.74 -7.07
C ASN A 103 -3.00 7.22 -7.30
N ILE A 104 -3.40 7.46 -8.56
CA ILE A 104 -4.76 7.85 -8.94
C ILE A 104 -5.58 6.69 -9.53
N LEU A 105 -5.11 5.45 -9.34
CA LEU A 105 -5.73 4.29 -9.97
C LEU A 105 -7.21 4.16 -9.59
N TYR A 106 -7.56 4.49 -8.35
CA TYR A 106 -8.94 4.54 -7.89
C TYR A 106 -9.82 5.51 -8.68
N ASP A 107 -9.30 6.70 -8.91
CA ASP A 107 -10.00 7.73 -9.68
C ASP A 107 -10.20 7.27 -11.12
N ILE A 108 -9.20 6.61 -11.71
CA ILE A 108 -9.30 6.01 -13.05
C ILE A 108 -10.37 4.91 -13.07
N LEU A 109 -10.32 4.00 -12.09
CA LEU A 109 -11.22 2.83 -12.03
C LEU A 109 -12.65 3.20 -11.69
N ALA A 110 -12.89 4.32 -10.99
CA ALA A 110 -14.23 4.83 -10.73
C ALA A 110 -15.01 5.12 -12.03
N PHE A 111 -14.31 5.44 -13.13
CA PHE A 111 -14.92 5.67 -14.45
C PHE A 111 -15.00 4.41 -15.31
N ASP A 112 -14.26 3.35 -14.97
CA ASP A 112 -14.25 2.10 -15.73
C ASP A 112 -15.35 1.14 -15.25
N ARG A 113 -16.52 1.25 -15.88
CA ARG A 113 -17.69 0.40 -15.59
C ARG A 113 -17.43 -1.10 -15.71
N LYS A 114 -16.36 -1.54 -16.38
CA LYS A 114 -16.00 -2.96 -16.49
C LYS A 114 -15.32 -3.49 -15.24
N HIS A 115 -14.52 -2.66 -14.56
CA HIS A 115 -13.77 -3.05 -13.37
C HIS A 115 -14.42 -2.58 -12.06
N VAL A 116 -15.30 -1.57 -12.09
CA VAL A 116 -16.06 -1.07 -10.90
C VAL A 116 -16.71 -2.18 -10.07
N PHE A 117 -17.20 -3.26 -10.70
CA PHE A 117 -17.88 -4.35 -9.99
C PHE A 117 -16.96 -5.24 -9.14
N GLN A 118 -15.64 -5.10 -9.26
CA GLN A 118 -14.63 -5.88 -8.53
C GLN A 118 -13.79 -5.03 -7.57
N LEU A 119 -14.13 -3.74 -7.43
CA LEU A 119 -13.60 -2.86 -6.39
C LEU A 119 -14.63 -2.81 -5.27
N GLY A 120 -14.22 -3.25 -4.09
CA GLY A 120 -15.12 -3.38 -2.94
C GLY A 120 -14.49 -2.89 -1.66
N CYS A 121 -15.35 -2.41 -0.76
CA CYS A 121 -15.01 -2.34 0.64
C CYS A 121 -16.27 -2.60 1.45
N THR A 122 -16.13 -3.35 2.54
CA THR A 122 -17.10 -3.35 3.63
C THR A 122 -16.40 -2.81 4.86
N SER A 123 -17.06 -1.91 5.58
CA SER A 123 -16.53 -1.30 6.80
C SER A 123 -17.56 -1.44 7.90
N ILE A 124 -17.09 -1.79 9.10
CA ILE A 124 -17.92 -1.99 10.28
C ILE A 124 -17.35 -1.13 11.39
N VAL A 125 -18.21 -0.32 12.00
CA VAL A 125 -17.94 0.41 13.23
C VAL A 125 -18.94 -0.09 14.28
N ALA A 126 -18.43 -0.51 15.43
CA ALA A 126 -19.23 -1.04 16.52
C ALA A 126 -18.74 -0.47 17.87
N GLN A 127 -19.63 -0.43 18.85
CA GLN A 127 -19.32 -0.03 20.22
C GLN A 127 -19.71 -1.16 21.18
N SER A 128 -18.84 -1.52 22.12
CA SER A 128 -19.18 -2.46 23.20
C SER A 128 -20.05 -1.80 24.27
N GLU A 129 -20.66 -2.60 25.14
CA GLU A 129 -21.40 -2.12 26.31
C GLU A 129 -20.53 -1.25 27.24
N ASP A 130 -19.24 -1.56 27.34
CA ASP A 130 -18.26 -0.78 28.12
C ASP A 130 -17.77 0.49 27.40
N GLY A 131 -18.33 0.79 26.21
CA GLY A 131 -18.05 2.01 25.45
C GLY A 131 -16.83 1.94 24.52
N VAL A 132 -16.15 0.79 24.39
CA VAL A 132 -14.99 0.62 23.50
C VAL A 132 -15.44 0.62 22.05
N ILE A 133 -14.75 1.40 21.20
CA ILE A 133 -15.01 1.48 19.76
C ILE A 133 -14.14 0.48 18.99
N TYR A 134 -14.79 -0.33 18.16
CA TYR A 134 -14.16 -1.21 17.18
C TYR A 134 -14.41 -0.67 15.78
N HIS A 135 -13.34 -0.62 14.98
CA HIS A 135 -13.42 -0.24 13.57
C HIS A 135 -12.64 -1.26 12.75
N GLY A 136 -13.32 -1.93 11.84
CA GLY A 136 -12.73 -2.91 10.94
C GLY A 136 -13.23 -2.73 9.51
N ARG A 137 -12.43 -3.17 8.54
CA ARG A 137 -12.79 -3.12 7.12
C ARG A 137 -12.06 -4.17 6.30
N ASN A 138 -12.62 -4.47 5.14
CA ASN A 138 -11.97 -5.12 4.02
C ASN A 138 -11.73 -4.13 2.87
N LEU A 139 -10.86 -4.54 1.96
CA LEU A 139 -10.36 -3.77 0.84
C LEU A 139 -10.15 -4.77 -0.30
N ASP A 140 -11.07 -4.76 -1.27
CA ASP A 140 -11.19 -5.81 -2.28
C ASP A 140 -10.81 -5.25 -3.67
N TYR A 141 -9.85 -5.90 -4.32
CA TYR A 141 -9.38 -5.57 -5.68
C TYR A 141 -9.18 -6.82 -6.51
N ASP A 142 -9.37 -6.67 -7.82
CA ASP A 142 -9.07 -7.71 -8.80
C ASP A 142 -7.55 -8.00 -8.91
N MET A 143 -6.69 -6.99 -8.68
CA MET A 143 -5.22 -7.16 -8.62
C MET A 143 -4.72 -7.75 -7.29
N GLY A 144 -5.45 -8.72 -6.74
CA GLY A 144 -5.25 -9.25 -5.39
C GLY A 144 -3.85 -9.85 -5.15
N ASP A 145 -3.27 -10.57 -6.11
CA ASP A 145 -1.96 -11.21 -5.91
C ASP A 145 -0.83 -10.19 -5.78
N LEU A 146 -0.84 -9.15 -6.62
CA LEU A 146 0.08 -8.03 -6.50
C LEU A 146 -0.12 -7.30 -5.17
N LEU A 147 -1.35 -6.87 -4.87
CA LEU A 147 -1.62 -6.04 -3.70
C LEU A 147 -1.36 -6.76 -2.39
N LYS A 148 -1.66 -8.06 -2.29
CA LYS A 148 -1.31 -8.86 -1.10
C LYS A 148 0.21 -8.88 -0.85
N ASN A 149 1.02 -8.77 -1.89
CA ASN A 149 2.48 -8.82 -1.81
C ASN A 149 3.11 -7.47 -1.49
N ILE A 150 2.49 -6.37 -1.92
CA ILE A 150 3.01 -5.01 -1.70
C ILE A 150 2.28 -4.25 -0.58
N THR A 151 1.28 -4.88 0.05
CA THR A 151 0.64 -4.30 1.24
C THR A 151 1.66 -4.24 2.36
N ILE A 152 1.73 -3.09 3.03
CA ILE A 152 2.64 -2.82 4.13
C ILE A 152 1.89 -2.19 5.30
N LEU A 153 2.51 -2.25 6.47
CA LEU A 153 2.12 -1.47 7.64
C LEU A 153 3.13 -0.34 7.80
N VAL A 154 2.64 0.87 8.04
CA VAL A 154 3.49 2.06 8.13
C VAL A 154 3.27 2.75 9.48
N ASP A 155 4.35 2.93 10.22
CA ASP A 155 4.40 3.76 11.42
C ASP A 155 5.05 5.09 11.06
N PHE A 156 4.26 6.16 10.97
CA PHE A 156 4.77 7.50 10.69
C PHE A 156 5.33 8.14 11.96
N THR A 157 6.50 8.75 11.86
CA THR A 157 7.20 9.42 12.97
C THR A 157 7.53 10.86 12.61
N ARG A 158 7.64 11.72 13.62
CA ARG A 158 8.02 13.15 13.49
C ARG A 158 8.61 13.62 14.82
N GLY A 159 9.63 14.48 14.79
CA GLY A 159 10.28 15.05 15.97
C GLY A 159 11.33 14.16 16.64
N GLN A 160 11.74 13.03 16.03
CA GLN A 160 12.75 12.14 16.64
C GLN A 160 14.19 12.70 16.56
N GLY A 161 14.40 13.79 15.81
CA GLY A 161 15.68 14.52 15.78
C GLY A 161 15.92 15.37 17.03
N ASP A 162 14.86 15.87 17.67
CA ASP A 162 14.96 16.80 18.80
C ASP A 162 15.35 16.10 20.12
N GLU A 163 14.97 14.83 20.30
CA GLU A 163 15.41 14.03 21.47
C GLU A 163 16.88 13.58 21.36
N ARG A 164 17.44 13.49 20.14
CA ARG A 164 18.84 13.08 19.90
C ARG A 164 19.88 14.17 20.16
N GLN A 165 19.47 15.42 20.33
CA GLN A 165 20.37 16.54 20.69
C GLN A 165 20.43 16.83 22.20
N LEU A 166 19.65 16.11 23.02
CA LEU A 166 19.57 16.31 24.47
C LEU A 166 20.27 15.20 25.27
N GLN A 167 21.13 14.39 24.64
CA GLN A 167 22.01 13.43 25.32
C GLN A 167 23.49 13.78 25.12
#